data_AF-A0A7G7BIY6-F1
#
_entry.id   AF-A0A7G7BIY6-F1
#
_cell.length_a   1.000
_cell.length_b   1.000
_cell.length_c   1.000
_cell.angle_alpha   90.00
_cell.angle_beta   90.00
_cell.angle_gamma   90.00
#
_symmetry.space_group_name_H-M   'P 1'
#
loop_
_entity.id
_entity.type
_entity.pdbx_description
1 polymer ?
#
loop_
_entity_poly.entity_id
_entity_poly.type
_entity_poly.pdbx_seq_one_letter_code
_entity_poly.pdbx_strand_id
1 'polypeptide(L)' 'MSRMGELVIDMISYESGELDSDDAMDLFATLIKSGMAWTLQGDYGRTARALIDRGLIDEDGDITPLVLEVDWL' A
#
# COMPACT_ATOMS: atom_id res chain seq x y z
N MET A 1 -10.84 12.94 -10.31
CA MET A 1 -9.62 13.65 -10.74
C MET A 1 -8.97 12.82 -11.84
N SER A 2 -7.72 13.06 -12.26
CA SER A 2 -6.97 11.99 -12.94
C SER A 2 -6.53 10.96 -11.89
N ARG A 3 -6.45 9.68 -12.25
CA ARG A 3 -5.98 8.59 -11.36
C ARG A 3 -4.61 8.88 -10.74
N MET A 4 -3.74 9.59 -11.45
CA MET A 4 -2.44 10.04 -10.94
C MET A 4 -2.58 11.11 -9.84
N GLY A 5 -3.57 11.99 -9.96
CA GLY A 5 -3.82 13.04 -8.96
C GLY A 5 -4.37 12.46 -7.66
N GLU A 6 -5.20 11.42 -7.74
CA GLU A 6 -5.69 10.67 -6.57
C GLU A 6 -4.54 9.98 -5.85
N LEU A 7 -3.66 9.26 -6.57
CA LEU A 7 -2.50 8.60 -5.97
C LEU A 7 -1.57 9.57 -5.21
N VAL A 8 -1.36 10.77 -5.73
CA VAL A 8 -0.53 11.79 -5.05
C VAL A 8 -1.18 12.25 -3.75
N ILE A 9 -2.51 12.37 -3.73
CA ILE A 9 -3.25 12.73 -2.50
C ILE A 9 -3.10 11.62 -1.47
N ASP A 10 -3.27 10.36 -1.87
CA ASP A 10 -3.13 9.21 -0.97
C ASP A 10 -1.72 9.14 -0.36
N MET A 11 -0.67 9.42 -1.15
CA MET A 11 0.70 9.50 -0.65
C MET A 11 0.89 10.62 0.39
N ILE A 12 0.31 11.80 0.16
CA ILE A 12 0.36 12.92 1.10
C ILE A 12 -0.37 12.56 2.40
N SER A 13 -1.54 11.92 2.29
CA SER A 13 -2.32 11.48 3.44
C SER A 13 -1.62 10.37 4.22
N TYR A 14 -0.95 9.43 3.53
CA TYR A 14 -0.11 8.41 4.18
C TYR A 14 1.02 9.04 4.99
N GLU A 15 1.75 9.99 4.41
CA GLU A 15 2.86 10.69 5.08
C GLU A 15 2.38 11.55 6.26
N SER A 16 1.14 12.02 6.20
CA SER A 16 0.50 12.78 7.28
C SER A 16 -0.11 11.88 8.36
N GLY A 17 -0.13 10.56 8.16
CA GLY A 17 -0.76 9.60 9.07
C GLY A 17 -2.30 9.69 9.07
N GLU A 18 -2.88 10.15 7.96
CA GLU A 18 -4.32 10.39 7.80
C GLU A 18 -5.05 9.24 7.09
N LEU A 19 -4.33 8.32 6.43
CA LEU A 19 -4.92 7.11 5.87
C LEU A 19 -5.23 6.08 6.94
N ASP A 20 -6.37 5.40 6.81
CA ASP A 20 -6.65 4.19 7.57
C ASP A 20 -5.91 2.97 7.00
N SER A 21 -6.11 1.80 7.61
CA SER A 21 -5.41 0.58 7.21
C SER A 21 -5.78 0.11 5.81
N ASP A 22 -7.02 0.32 5.39
CA ASP A 22 -7.56 -0.23 4.15
C ASP A 22 -7.09 0.64 2.99
N ASP A 23 -7.19 1.97 3.15
CA ASP A 23 -6.67 2.93 2.18
C ASP A 23 -5.14 2.81 2.05
N ALA A 24 -4.42 2.59 3.15
CA ALA A 24 -2.98 2.32 3.10
C ALA A 24 -2.67 1.01 2.35
N MET A 25 -3.49 -0.04 2.52
CA MET A 25 -3.32 -1.30 1.79
C MET A 25 -3.48 -1.10 0.28
N ASP A 26 -4.52 -0.37 -0.13
CA ASP A 26 -4.80 -0.06 -1.53
C ASP A 26 -3.71 0.80 -2.17
N LEU A 27 -3.20 1.78 -1.41
CA LEU A 27 -2.03 2.56 -1.81
C LEU A 27 -0.83 1.65 -2.07
N PHE A 28 -0.46 0.80 -1.10
CA PHE A 28 0.72 -0.06 -1.24
C PHE A 28 0.56 -1.12 -2.33
N ALA A 29 -0.62 -1.69 -2.51
CA ALA A 29 -0.93 -2.59 -3.63
C ALA A 29 -0.66 -1.89 -4.97
N THR A 30 -1.14 -0.66 -5.12
CA THR A 30 -0.92 0.16 -6.32
C THR A 30 0.56 0.51 -6.52
N LEU A 31 1.28 0.86 -5.45
CA LEU A 31 2.70 1.21 -5.51
C LEU A 31 3.59 0.00 -5.85
N ILE A 32 3.26 -1.19 -5.35
CA ILE A 32 3.96 -2.44 -5.68
C ILE A 32 3.70 -2.79 -7.14
N LYS A 33 2.45 -2.80 -7.57
CA LYS A 33 2.04 -3.17 -8.94
C LYS A 33 2.66 -2.28 -10.02
N SER A 34 2.89 -1.01 -9.69
CA SER A 34 3.56 -0.05 -10.58
C SER A 34 5.08 -0.05 -10.47
N GLY A 35 5.65 -0.74 -9.46
CA GLY A 35 7.06 -0.72 -9.11
C GLY A 35 7.53 0.55 -8.39
N MET A 36 6.64 1.53 -8.17
CA MET A 36 6.98 2.80 -7.53
C MET A 36 7.45 2.64 -6.09
N ALA A 37 6.91 1.67 -5.34
CA ALA A 37 7.32 1.37 -3.96
C ALA A 37 8.84 1.17 -3.80
N TRP A 38 9.53 0.70 -4.85
CA TRP A 38 10.97 0.41 -4.85
C TRP A 38 11.85 1.57 -5.30
N THR A 39 11.23 2.66 -5.76
CA THR A 39 11.92 3.86 -6.26
C THR A 39 11.67 5.08 -5.36
N LEU A 40 10.56 5.09 -4.64
CA LEU A 40 10.20 6.12 -3.68
C LEU A 40 11.12 6.06 -2.45
N GLN A 41 11.48 7.25 -1.93
CA GLN A 41 12.34 7.40 -0.77
C GLN A 41 11.55 7.30 0.55
N GLY A 42 12.24 7.18 1.67
CA GLY A 42 11.59 7.12 3.00
C GLY A 42 11.37 5.69 3.47
N ASP A 43 10.13 5.35 3.84
CA ASP A 43 9.73 4.04 4.34
C ASP A 43 8.95 3.19 3.34
N TYR A 44 8.45 3.74 2.22
CA TYR A 44 7.62 3.03 1.24
C TYR A 44 8.14 1.63 0.87
N GLY A 45 9.41 1.52 0.47
CA GLY A 45 9.99 0.22 0.11
C GLY A 45 10.07 -0.77 1.28
N ARG A 46 10.36 -0.30 2.51
CA ARG A 46 10.38 -1.16 3.69
C ARG A 46 8.96 -1.59 4.08
N THR A 47 7.99 -0.69 3.99
CA THR A 47 6.59 -0.97 4.28
C THR A 47 6.02 -1.96 3.28
N ALA A 48 6.23 -1.73 1.97
CA ALA A 48 5.85 -2.66 0.91
C ALA A 48 6.44 -4.06 1.15
N ARG A 49 7.74 -4.14 1.46
CA ARG A 49 8.38 -5.42 1.78
C ARG A 49 7.76 -6.10 2.99
N ALA A 50 7.46 -5.33 4.03
CA ALA A 50 6.89 -5.85 5.26
C ALA A 50 5.42 -6.30 5.12
N LEU A 51 4.68 -5.76 4.15
CA LEU A 51 3.34 -6.23 3.77
C LEU A 51 3.43 -7.55 2.98
N ILE A 52 4.39 -7.65 2.06
CA ILE A 52 4.68 -8.88 1.30
C ILE A 52 5.14 -10.00 2.21
N ASP A 53 6.09 -9.74 3.12
CA ASP A 53 6.61 -10.74 4.05
C ASP A 53 5.53 -11.25 5.03
N ARG A 54 4.51 -10.43 5.32
CA ARG A 54 3.33 -10.83 6.10
C ARG A 54 2.27 -11.55 5.27
N GLY A 55 2.44 -11.60 3.96
CA GLY A 55 1.49 -12.16 3.02
C GLY A 55 0.20 -11.36 2.89
N LEU A 56 0.17 -10.07 3.24
CA LEU A 56 -1.03 -9.23 3.10
C LEU A 56 -1.22 -8.75 1.66
N ILE A 57 -0.11 -8.55 0.95
CA ILE A 57 -0.04 -8.24 -0.48
C ILE A 57 0.97 -9.22 -1.09
N ASP A 58 0.77 -9.70 -2.30
CA ASP A 58 1.77 -10.50 -3.01
C ASP A 58 2.80 -9.64 -3.78
N GLU A 59 3.76 -10.30 -4.44
CA GLU A 59 4.82 -9.61 -5.19
C GLU A 59 4.30 -8.89 -6.45
N ASP A 60 3.11 -9.24 -6.93
CA ASP A 60 2.44 -8.61 -8.08
C ASP A 60 1.58 -7.40 -7.67
N GLY A 61 1.43 -7.16 -6.37
CA GLY A 61 0.65 -6.06 -5.80
C GLY A 61 -0.83 -6.38 -5.68
N ASP A 62 -1.20 -7.67 -5.65
CA ASP A 62 -2.58 -8.09 -5.39
C ASP A 62 -2.76 -8.37 -3.88
N ILE A 63 -3.86 -7.87 -3.31
CA ILE A 63 -4.20 -8.05 -1.89
C ILE A 63 -4.65 -9.50 -1.69
N THR A 64 -4.05 -10.18 -0.72
CA THR A 64 -4.30 -11.60 -0.51
C THR A 64 -5.55 -11.84 0.34
N PRO A 65 -6.16 -13.04 0.25
CA PRO A 65 -7.29 -13.41 1.12
C PRO A 65 -6.94 -13.44 2.61
N LEU A 66 -5.65 -13.47 2.99
CA LEU A 66 -5.26 -13.38 4.39
C LEU A 66 -5.82 -12.11 5.02
N VAL A 67 -5.90 -11.00 4.26
CA VAL A 67 -6.52 -9.75 4.70
C VAL A 67 -8.01 -9.94 5.04
N LEU A 68 -8.74 -10.78 4.29
CA LEU A 68 -10.17 -11.03 4.50
C LEU A 68 -10.45 -11.89 5.75
N GLU A 69 -9.45 -12.60 6.26
CA GLU A 69 -9.57 -13.41 7.49
C GLU A 69 -9.18 -12.65 8.77
N VAL A 70 -8.52 -11.48 8.66
CA VAL A 70 -8.09 -10.67 9.83
C VAL A 70 -9.08 -9.58 10.23
N ASP A 71 -10.21 -9.47 9.55
CA ASP A 71 -11.30 -8.62 10.01
C ASP A 71 -11.84 -9.24 11.33
N TRP A 72 -11.73 -8.50 12.44
CA TRP A 72 -12.28 -8.78 13.79
C TRP A 72 -11.43 -9.52 14.85
N LEU A 73 -10.38 -8.86 15.38
CA LEU A 73 -10.03 -8.94 16.81
C LEU A 73 -9.92 -7.55 17.46
#